data_AF-A0A934B7E8-F1
#
_entry.id   AF-A0A934B7E8-F1
#
_cell.length_a   1.000
_cell.length_b   1.000
_cell.length_c   1.000
_cell.angle_alpha   90.00
_cell.angle_beta   90.00
_cell.angle_gamma   90.00
#
_symmetry.space_group_name_H-M   'P 1'
#
loop_
_entity.id
_entity.type
_entity.pdbx_description
1 polymer ?
#
loop_
_entity_poly.entity_id
_entity_poly.type
_entity_poly.pdbx_seq_one_letter_code
_entity_poly.pdbx_strand_id
1 'polypeptide(L)' 'MDCILVRHGIAVEPDEWEGAEENRPLTEKGKRRARQAAEGLAALDCKPTH' A
#
# COMPACT_ATOMS: atom_id res chain seq x y z
N MET A 1 8.50 -16.24 14.61
CA MET A 1 8.82 -15.38 13.46
C MET A 1 7.58 -14.56 13.21
N ASP A 2 7.73 -13.25 13.16
CA ASP A 2 6.59 -12.35 12.97
C ASP A 2 6.42 -12.08 11.49
N CYS A 3 5.17 -12.12 11.03
CA CYS A 3 4.81 -11.89 9.64
C CYS A 3 3.83 -10.71 9.57
N ILE A 4 4.18 -9.71 8.76
CA ILE A 4 3.37 -8.53 8.55
C ILE A 4 2.68 -8.69 7.18
N LEU A 5 1.37 -8.77 7.18
CA LEU A 5 0.56 -8.85 5.95
C LEU A 5 -0.04 -7.48 5.66
N VAL A 6 0.25 -6.94 4.48
CA VAL A 6 -0.25 -5.62 4.05
C VAL A 6 -0.96 -5.79 2.72
N ARG A 7 -2.24 -5.39 2.66
CA ARG A 7 -2.94 -5.23 1.38
C ARG A 7 -2.41 -3.99 0.67
N HIS A 8 -2.29 -4.03 -0.65
CA HIS A 8 -1.94 -2.87 -1.45
C HIS A 8 -2.84 -1.66 -1.16
N GLY A 9 -2.31 -0.46 -1.40
CA GLY A 9 -3.08 0.78 -1.27
C GLY A 9 -4.23 0.87 -2.29
N ILE A 10 -5.09 1.87 -2.12
CA ILE A 10 -6.23 2.10 -3.04
C ILE A 10 -5.70 2.48 -4.44
N ALA A 11 -5.89 1.59 -5.41
CA ALA A 11 -5.55 1.79 -6.81
C ALA A 11 -6.60 2.64 -7.53
N VAL A 12 -6.22 3.27 -8.64
CA VAL A 12 -7.14 3.91 -9.61
C VAL A 12 -8.14 2.86 -10.12
N GLU A 13 -9.39 3.22 -10.42
CA GLU A 13 -10.37 2.23 -10.89
C GLU A 13 -9.93 1.58 -12.23
N PRO A 14 -10.24 0.29 -12.48
CA PRO A 14 -9.77 -0.40 -13.69
C PRO A 14 -10.26 0.24 -15.00
N ASP A 15 -11.47 0.81 -15.01
CA ASP A 15 -12.07 1.49 -16.16
C ASP A 15 -11.49 2.90 -16.41
N GLU A 16 -10.80 3.46 -15.42
CA GLU A 16 -10.10 4.75 -15.52
C GLU A 16 -8.61 4.59 -15.87
N TRP A 17 -8.11 3.35 -16.05
CA TRP A 17 -6.71 3.06 -16.32
C TRP A 17 -6.50 2.45 -17.71
N GLU A 18 -5.66 3.09 -18.53
CA GLU A 18 -5.40 2.66 -19.90
C GLU A 18 -4.13 1.79 -20.06
N GLY A 19 -3.33 1.63 -18.99
CA GLY A 19 -2.11 0.83 -19.01
C GLY A 19 -2.33 -0.64 -18.63
N ALA A 20 -1.23 -1.40 -18.57
CA ALA A 20 -1.29 -2.78 -18.08
C ALA A 20 -1.74 -2.82 -16.60
N GLU A 21 -2.54 -3.81 -16.22
CA GLU A 21 -3.13 -3.94 -14.88
C GLU A 21 -2.06 -4.03 -13.78
N GLU A 22 -0.95 -4.71 -14.05
CA GLU A 22 0.19 -4.80 -13.13
C GLU A 22 0.85 -3.44 -12.84
N ASN A 23 0.61 -2.45 -13.70
CA ASN A 23 1.12 -1.08 -13.57
C ASN A 23 0.06 -0.09 -13.05
N ARG A 24 -1.15 -0.55 -12.70
CA ARG A 24 -2.24 0.33 -12.23
C ARG A 24 -1.83 1.05 -10.95
N PRO A 25 -1.72 2.40 -10.97
CA PRO A 25 -1.11 3.12 -9.87
C PRO A 25 -2.06 3.29 -8.68
N LEU A 26 -1.49 3.62 -7.52
CA LEU A 26 -2.25 4.09 -6.37
C LEU A 26 -2.85 5.48 -6.63
N THR A 27 -4.10 5.68 -6.21
CA THR A 27 -4.68 7.02 -6.07
C THR A 27 -3.91 7.83 -5.02
N GLU A 28 -4.02 9.17 -5.04
CA GLU A 28 -3.44 10.02 -3.98
C GLU A 28 -3.98 9.66 -2.58
N LYS A 29 -5.26 9.29 -2.49
CA LYS A 29 -5.87 8.76 -1.27
C LYS A 29 -5.20 7.43 -0.86
N GLY A 30 -4.96 6.54 -1.82
CA GLY A 30 -4.27 5.27 -1.61
C GLY A 30 -2.85 5.45 -1.07
N LYS A 31 -2.07 6.35 -1.67
CA LYS A 31 -0.72 6.72 -1.21
C LYS A 31 -0.75 7.24 0.23
N ARG A 32 -1.67 8.17 0.54
CA ARG A 32 -1.83 8.71 1.91
C ARG A 32 -2.19 7.63 2.92
N ARG A 33 -3.11 6.72 2.59
CA ARG A 33 -3.55 5.64 3.51
C ARG A 33 -2.45 4.60 3.72
N ALA A 34 -1.70 4.25 2.68
CA ALA A 34 -0.54 3.37 2.80
C ALA A 34 0.53 3.98 3.71
N ARG A 35 0.78 5.30 3.60
CA ARG A 35 1.73 6.01 4.48
C ARG A 35 1.29 5.98 5.94
N GLN A 36 0.02 6.26 6.22
CA GLN A 36 -0.53 6.19 7.58
C GLN A 36 -0.40 4.78 8.19
N ALA A 37 -0.61 3.73 7.40
CA ALA A 37 -0.40 2.36 7.87
C ALA A 37 1.08 2.09 8.18
N ALA A 38 2.00 2.54 7.33
CA ALA A 38 3.44 2.42 7.56
C ALA A 38 3.90 3.19 8.82
N GLU A 39 3.37 4.39 9.05
CA GLU A 39 3.61 5.17 10.28
C GLU A 39 3.14 4.40 11.53
N GLY A 40 1.97 3.75 11.46
CA GLY A 40 1.47 2.91 12.54
C GLY A 40 2.36 1.69 12.82
N LEU A 41 2.83 1.00 11.78
CA LEU A 41 3.77 -0.12 11.93
C LEU A 41 5.09 0.33 12.57
N ALA A 42 5.62 1.49 12.15
CA ALA A 42 6.82 2.06 12.74
C ALA A 42 6.62 2.43 14.21
N ALA A 43 5.47 3.00 14.57
CA ALA A 43 5.13 3.34 15.96
C ALA A 43 4.99 2.11 16.87
N LEU A 44 4.63 0.95 16.30
CA LEU A 44 4.58 -0.34 17.00
C LEU A 44 5.94 -1.05 17.04
N ASP A 45 7.01 -0.41 16.57
CA ASP A 45 8.34 -0.98 16.39
C ASP A 45 8.37 -2.27 15.54
N CYS A 46 7.40 -2.42 14.64
CA CYS A 46 7.37 -3.54 13.71
C CYS A 46 8.44 -3.34 12.63
N LYS A 47 9.55 -4.09 12.73
CA LYS A 47 10.67 -4.05 11.77
C LYS A 47 10.71 -5.33 10.95
N PRO A 48 10.12 -5.37 9.73
CA PRO A 48 10.30 -6.49 8.83
C PRO A 48 11.80 -6.65 8.50
N THR A 49 12.26 -7.89 8.47
CA THR A 49 13.70 -8.22 8.31
C THR A 49 14.03 -8.80 6.93
N HIS A 50 13.03 -9.04 6.09
CA HIS A 50 13.11 -9.66 4.76
C HIS A 50 12.07 -9.03 3.84
#